data_AF-A0A1J4S883-F1
#
_entry.id   AF-A0A1J4S883-F1
#
_cell.length_a   1.000
_cell.length_b   1.000
_cell.length_c   1.000
_cell.angle_alpha   90.00
_cell.angle_beta   90.00
_cell.angle_gamma   90.00
#
_symmetry.space_group_name_H-M   'P 1'
#
loop_
_entity.id
_entity.type
_entity.pdbx_description
1 polymer ?
#
loop_
_entity_poly.entity_id
_entity_poly.type
_entity_poly.pdbx_seq_one_letter_code
_entity_poly.pdbx_strand_id
1 'polypeptide(L)' 'MPMIDVRGRPREISQTVSGSRLRELVDAGPSEIPILDNNRDFEPIDCDRSYDLRDGDSIRTVHQLRNG' A
#
# COMPACT_ATOMS: atom_id res chain seq x y z
N MET A 1 4.41 6.77 -15.39
CA MET A 1 3.59 6.13 -14.34
C MET A 1 4.47 5.06 -13.72
N PRO A 2 4.70 5.06 -12.39
CA PRO A 2 5.52 4.05 -11.75
C PRO A 2 4.90 2.64 -11.85
N MET A 3 5.77 1.64 -11.93
CA MET A 3 5.45 0.23 -11.77
C MET A 3 5.70 -0.17 -10.31
N ILE A 4 4.63 -0.46 -9.58
CA ILE A 4 4.70 -0.89 -8.17
C ILE A 4 4.21 -2.33 -8.02
N ASP A 5 4.64 -3.00 -6.95
CA ASP A 5 4.11 -4.32 -6.58
C ASP A 5 2.93 -4.18 -5.62
N VAL A 6 1.76 -4.71 -5.96
CA VAL A 6 0.60 -4.75 -5.05
C VAL A 6 0.30 -6.21 -4.72
N ARG A 7 0.68 -6.64 -3.51
CA ARG A 7 0.56 -8.04 -3.03
C ARG A 7 1.16 -9.07 -3.99
N GLY A 8 2.40 -8.83 -4.45
CA GLY A 8 3.12 -9.72 -5.36
C GLY A 8 2.69 -9.61 -6.82
N ARG A 9 1.91 -8.58 -7.18
CA ARG A 9 1.45 -8.34 -8.56
C ARG A 9 1.91 -6.97 -9.04
N PRO A 10 2.75 -6.89 -10.09
CA PRO A 10 3.16 -5.62 -10.66
C PRO A 10 1.97 -4.88 -11.28
N ARG A 11 1.87 -3.58 -11.01
CA ARG A 11 0.82 -2.69 -11.53
C ARG A 11 1.41 -1.33 -11.88
N GLU A 12 1.06 -0.85 -13.07
CA GLU A 12 1.30 0.54 -13.46
C GLU A 12 0.23 1.43 -12.83
N ILE A 13 0.66 2.49 -12.14
CA ILE A 13 -0.23 3.38 -11.40
C ILE A 13 0.21 4.84 -11.57
N SER A 14 -0.71 5.79 -11.37
CA SER A 14 -0.36 7.22 -11.32
C SER A 14 0.73 7.46 -10.28
N GLN A 15 1.62 8.43 -10.54
CA GLN A 15 2.71 8.74 -9.61
C GLN A 15 2.18 9.23 -8.26
N THR A 16 1.14 10.06 -8.26
CA THR A 16 0.50 10.53 -7.03
C THR A 16 -0.88 9.88 -6.90
N VAL A 17 -1.13 9.23 -5.76
CA VAL A 17 -2.35 8.44 -5.51
C VAL A 17 -2.84 8.66 -4.09
N SER A 18 -4.16 8.76 -3.89
CA SER A 18 -4.73 8.81 -2.55
C SER A 18 -4.59 7.47 -1.83
N GLY A 19 -4.41 7.48 -0.51
CA GLY A 19 -4.34 6.27 0.29
C GLY A 19 -5.62 5.44 0.22
N SER A 20 -6.78 6.09 0.08
CA SER A 20 -8.06 5.42 -0.20
C SER A 20 -7.99 4.56 -1.45
N ARG A 21 -7.40 5.08 -2.54
CA ARG A 21 -7.23 4.34 -3.78
C ARG A 21 -6.20 3.21 -3.64
N LEU A 22 -5.13 3.43 -2.89
CA LEU A 22 -4.18 2.35 -2.58
C LEU A 22 -4.83 1.23 -1.78
N ARG A 23 -5.70 1.55 -0.82
CA ARG A 23 -6.43 0.56 -0.03
C ARG A 23 -7.39 -0.28 -0.87
N GLU A 24 -8.09 0.35 -1.83
CA GLU A 24 -8.93 -0.37 -2.81
C GLU A 24 -8.12 -1.37 -3.64
N LEU A 25 -6.88 -1.01 -4.03
CA LEU A 25 -6.04 -1.85 -4.89
C LEU A 25 -5.53 -3.11 -4.19
N VAL A 26 -5.30 -3.03 -2.88
CA VAL A 26 -4.78 -4.12 -2.06
C VAL A 26 -5.87 -5.15 -1.73
N ASP A 27 -7.14 -4.72 -1.70
CA ASP A 27 -8.27 -5.53 -1.24
C ASP A 27 -7.99 -6.15 0.13
N ALA A 28 -7.63 -5.28 1.09
CA ALA A 28 -7.27 -5.67 2.45
C ALA A 28 -8.53 -6.00 3.26
N GLY A 29 -8.54 -7.18 3.89
CA GLY A 29 -9.60 -7.59 4.82
C GLY A 29 -9.70 -6.71 6.08
N PRO A 30 -10.77 -6.85 6.87
CA PRO A 30 -11.01 -6.01 8.05
C PRO A 30 -9.95 -6.17 9.16
N SER A 31 -9.20 -7.26 9.17
CA SER A 31 -8.08 -7.51 10.11
C SER A 31 -6.70 -7.22 9.50
N GLU A 32 -6.67 -6.69 8.27
CA GLU A 32 -5.44 -6.38 7.55
C GLU A 32 -5.20 -4.86 7.52
N ILE A 33 -3.95 -4.48 7.81
CA ILE A 33 -3.45 -3.12 7.64
C ILE A 33 -2.58 -3.11 6.37
N PRO A 34 -2.97 -2.38 5.32
CA PRO A 34 -2.10 -2.13 4.18
C PRO A 34 -0.95 -1.21 4.57
N ILE A 35 0.25 -1.54 4.12
CA ILE A 35 1.50 -0.83 4.37
C ILE A 35 2.17 -0.56 3.02
N LEU A 36 2.64 0.67 2.83
CA LEU A 36 3.55 1.02 1.75
C LEU A 36 4.99 0.75 2.20
N ASP A 37 5.70 -0.05 1.42
CA ASP A 37 7.11 -0.39 1.56
C ASP A 37 7.87 0.22 0.38
N ASN A 38 8.65 1.26 0.67
CA ASN A 38 9.43 2.02 -0.30
C ASN A 38 10.94 1.66 -0.28
N ASN A 39 11.26 0.43 0.15
CA ASN A 39 12.63 -0.09 0.33
C ASN A 39 13.47 0.63 1.39
N ARG A 40 12.93 1.59 2.13
CA ARG A 40 13.61 2.28 3.25
C ARG A 40 12.78 2.24 4.52
N ASP A 41 11.50 2.53 4.38
CA ASP A 41 10.56 2.63 5.47
C ASP A 41 9.28 1.85 5.15
N PHE A 42 8.58 1.50 6.22
CA PHE A 42 7.25 0.91 6.18
C PHE A 42 6.27 1.90 6.79
N GLU A 43 5.33 2.41 6.00
CA GLU A 43 4.29 3.31 6.50
C GLU A 43 2.89 2.69 6.31
N PRO A 44 2.06 2.63 7.37
CA PRO A 44 0.65 2.28 7.21
C PRO A 44 -0.02 3.24 6.22
N ILE A 45 -0.86 2.70 5.35
CA ILE A 45 -1.62 3.52 4.41
C ILE A 45 -2.76 4.20 5.15
N ASP A 46 -2.70 5.54 5.16
CA ASP A 46 -3.72 6.45 5.64
C ASP A 46 -4.61 6.87 4.46
N CYS A 47 -5.92 6.62 4.58
CA CYS A 47 -6.88 6.90 3.53
C CYS A 47 -7.03 8.40 3.20
N ASP A 48 -6.67 9.27 4.15
CA ASP A 48 -6.84 10.72 4.05
C ASP A 48 -5.60 11.43 3.47
N ARG A 49 -4.53 10.67 3.17
CA ARG A 49 -3.26 11.19 2.65
C ARG A 49 -3.03 10.79 1.19
N SER A 50 -2.21 11.56 0.46
CA SER A 50 -1.69 11.18 -0.86
C SER A 50 -0.25 10.69 -0.77
N TYR A 51 0.09 9.76 -1.65
CA TYR A 51 1.40 9.11 -1.74
C TYR A 51 2.02 9.35 -3.11
N ASP A 52 3.29 9.72 -3.12
CA ASP A 52 4.11 9.85 -4.33
C ASP A 52 4.92 8.57 -4.53
N LEU A 53 4.42 7.70 -5.40
CA LEU A 53 4.95 6.37 -5.68
C LEU A 53 6.11 6.41 -6.66
N ARG A 54 7.02 5.45 -6.52
CA ARG A 54 8.21 5.26 -7.36
C ARG A 54 8.29 3.81 -7.85
N ASP A 55 9.07 3.62 -8.91
CA ASP A 55 9.35 2.28 -9.40
C ASP A 55 9.99 1.42 -8.30
N GLY A 56 9.45 0.22 -8.10
CA GLY A 56 9.92 -0.71 -7.08
C GLY A 56 9.34 -0.50 -5.68
N ASP A 57 8.42 0.46 -5.49
CA ASP A 57 7.58 0.48 -4.29
C ASP A 57 6.68 -0.76 -4.24
N SER A 58 6.37 -1.23 -3.04
CA SER A 58 5.46 -2.35 -2.84
C SER A 58 4.40 -2.07 -1.79
N ILE A 59 3.20 -2.62 -1.97
CA ILE A 59 2.11 -2.53 -1.01
C ILE A 59 1.80 -3.94 -0.51
N ARG A 60 1.86 -4.08 0.81
CA ARG A 60 1.69 -5.35 1.53
C ARG A 60 0.62 -5.21 2.60
N THR A 61 0.11 -6.31 3.11
CA THR A 61 -0.77 -6.33 4.29
C THR A 61 -0.05 -6.95 5.48
N VAL A 62 -0.33 -6.43 6.67
CA VAL A 62 0.00 -7.08 7.94
C VAL A 62 -1.27 -7.36 8.72
N HIS A 63 -1.28 -8.45 9.48
CA HIS A 63 -2.42 -8.79 10.34
C HIS A 63 -2.36 -8.01 11.64
N GLN A 64 -3.50 -7.44 12.04
CA GLN A 64 -3.68 -6.95 13.41
C GLN A 64 -3.65 -8.13 14.37
N LEU A 65 -2.60 -8.21 15.19
CA LEU A 65 -2.59 -9.10 16.34
C LEU A 65 -3.62 -8.58 17.33
N ARG A 66 -4.75 -9.29 17.46
CA ARG A 66 -5.67 -9.09 18.58
C ARG A 66 -4.97 -9.67 19.81
N ASN A 67 -4.43 -8.81 20.67
CA ASN A 67 -4.12 -9.22 22.03
C ASN A 67 -5.46 -9.54 22.70
N GLY A 68 -5.72 -10.83 22.94
CA GLY A 68 -6.85 -11.32 23.72
C GLY A 68 -6.65 -11.07 25.21
#